data_AF-A0A3A4PS26-F1
#
_entry.id   AF-A0A3A4PS26-F1
#
_cell.length_a   1.000
_cell.length_b   1.000
_cell.length_c   1.000
_cell.angle_alpha   90.00
_cell.angle_beta   90.00
_cell.angle_gamma   90.00
#
_symmetry.space_group_name_H-M   'P 1'
#
loop_
_entity.id
_entity.type
_entity.pdbx_description
1 polymer ?
#
loop_
_entity_poly.entity_id
_entity_poly.type
_entity_poly.pdbx_seq_one_letter_code
_entity_poly.pdbx_strand_id
1 'polypeptide(L)'
;MSLLLTGFVILVLVWLLDLSAIASLGSAVALLIFLAISIGHLRIRKETGVNAVVLVFAILTVSITLVGFFVTTIDSSPSSLIAFAALLVLAIIVDTVWRAVRPEREHKNRELVS
;
A
#
# COMPACT_ATOMS: atom_id res chain seq x y z
N MET A 1 -23.59 20.01 2.64
CA MET A 1 -22.37 20.85 2.52
C MET A 1 -21.11 20.02 2.28
N SER A 2 -20.83 18.99 3.09
CA SER A 2 -19.65 18.11 2.96
C SER A 2 -19.50 17.46 1.58
N LEU A 3 -20.59 16.94 0.99
CA LEU A 3 -20.53 16.29 -0.34
C LEU A 3 -20.09 17.25 -1.46
N LEU A 4 -20.54 18.52 -1.40
CA LEU A 4 -20.20 19.54 -2.40
C LEU A 4 -18.73 19.95 -2.30
N LEU A 5 -18.23 20.10 -1.06
CA LEU A 5 -16.82 20.40 -0.81
C LEU A 5 -15.92 19.25 -1.29
N THR A 6 -16.22 18.01 -0.88
CA THR A 6 -15.44 16.83 -1.27
C THR A 6 -15.50 16.62 -2.78
N GLY A 7 -16.68 16.78 -3.40
CA GLY A 7 -16.86 16.68 -4.85
C GLY A 7 -16.06 17.72 -5.62
N PHE A 8 -16.08 18.98 -5.18
CA PHE A 8 -15.29 20.05 -5.79
C PHE A 8 -13.78 19.76 -5.70
N VAL A 9 -13.31 19.30 -4.54
CA VAL A 9 -11.90 18.91 -4.35
C VAL A 9 -11.51 17.76 -5.27
N ILE A 10 -12.35 16.73 -5.41
CA ILE A 10 -12.09 15.62 -6.32
C ILE A 10 -12.02 16.10 -7.78
N LEU A 11 -12.91 17.00 -8.20
CA LEU A 11 -12.89 17.57 -9.57
C LEU A 11 -11.59 18.33 -9.85
N VAL A 12 -11.13 19.13 -8.88
CA VAL A 12 -9.84 19.83 -8.98
C VAL A 12 -8.68 18.82 -9.06
N LEU A 13 -8.69 17.77 -8.24
CA LEU A 13 -7.69 16.70 -8.32
C LEU A 13 -7.70 15.99 -9.67
N VAL A 14 -8.86 15.62 -10.21
CA VAL A 14 -9.01 14.96 -11.52
C VAL A 14 -8.51 15.83 -12.67
N TRP A 15 -8.64 17.15 -12.54
CA TRP A 15 -8.14 18.10 -13.54
C TRP A 15 -6.61 18.23 -13.49
N LEU A 16 -6.02 18.15 -12.29
CA LEU A 16 -4.57 18.26 -12.07
C LEU A 16 -3.82 16.93 -12.25
N LEU A 17 -4.49 15.81 -12.01
CA LEU A 17 -3.90 14.48 -11.91
C LEU A 17 -4.68 13.52 -12.80
N ASP A 18 -3.96 12.70 -13.57
CA ASP A 18 -4.57 11.66 -14.41
C ASP A 18 -5.37 10.68 -13.52
N LEU A 19 -6.68 10.65 -13.70
CA LEU A 19 -7.59 9.83 -12.90
C LEU A 19 -7.32 8.33 -13.08
N SER A 20 -6.87 7.92 -14.27
CA SER A 20 -6.44 6.55 -14.54
C SER A 20 -5.23 6.19 -13.67
N ALA A 21 -4.26 7.10 -13.59
CA ALA A 21 -3.08 6.92 -12.76
C ALA A 21 -3.42 6.82 -11.27
N ILE A 22 -4.32 7.68 -10.75
CA ILE A 22 -4.73 7.64 -9.34
C ILE A 22 -5.52 6.37 -9.00
N ALA A 23 -6.45 5.96 -9.87
CA ALA A 23 -7.24 4.75 -9.65
C ALA A 23 -6.38 3.48 -9.70
N SER A 24 -5.48 3.41 -10.68
CA SER A 24 -4.50 2.35 -10.85
C SER A 24 -3.59 2.23 -9.62
N LEU A 25 -3.07 3.35 -9.13
CA LEU A 25 -2.29 3.45 -7.90
C LEU A 25 -3.03 2.87 -6.67
N GLY A 26 -4.28 3.26 -6.44
CA GLY A 26 -5.05 2.79 -5.28
C GLY A 26 -5.21 1.27 -5.27
N SER A 27 -5.45 0.67 -6.43
CA SER A 27 -5.53 -0.78 -6.61
C SER A 27 -4.19 -1.47 -6.33
N ALA A 28 -3.09 -0.95 -6.89
CA ALA A 28 -1.76 -1.53 -6.72
C ALA A 28 -1.30 -1.55 -5.25
N VAL A 29 -1.48 -0.42 -4.55
CA VAL A 29 -1.12 -0.29 -3.13
C VAL A 29 -2.00 -1.20 -2.28
N ALA A 30 -3.30 -1.29 -2.56
CA ALA A 30 -4.19 -2.21 -1.87
C ALA A 30 -3.75 -3.68 -2.04
N LEU A 31 -3.40 -4.09 -3.26
CA LEU A 31 -2.90 -5.45 -3.55
C LEU A 31 -1.59 -5.74 -2.81
N LEU A 32 -0.65 -4.79 -2.79
CA LEU A 32 0.60 -4.94 -2.04
C LEU A 32 0.35 -5.10 -0.53
N ILE A 33 -0.50 -4.26 0.05
CA ILE A 33 -0.85 -4.34 1.47
C ILE A 33 -1.53 -5.68 1.75
N PHE A 34 -2.48 -6.10 0.93
CA PHE A 34 -3.20 -7.35 1.11
C PHE A 34 -2.28 -8.57 1.00
N LEU A 35 -1.31 -8.52 0.07
CA LEU A 35 -0.29 -9.55 -0.08
C LEU A 35 0.60 -9.61 1.17
N ALA A 36 1.10 -8.47 1.63
CA ALA A 36 1.93 -8.37 2.83
C ALA A 36 1.21 -8.87 4.09
N ILE A 37 -0.07 -8.49 4.27
CA ILE A 37 -0.91 -8.98 5.38
C ILE A 37 -1.10 -10.50 5.28
N SER A 38 -1.39 -11.01 4.08
CA SER A 38 -1.61 -12.44 3.87
C SER A 38 -0.34 -13.27 4.11
N ILE A 39 0.83 -12.76 3.72
CA ILE A 39 2.14 -13.36 4.07
C ILE A 39 2.38 -13.28 5.58
N GLY A 40 2.06 -12.15 6.22
CA GLY A 40 2.11 -12.00 7.67
C GLY A 40 1.25 -13.03 8.40
N HIS A 41 0.05 -13.29 7.90
CA HIS A 41 -0.82 -14.35 8.42
C HIS A 41 -0.20 -15.74 8.29
N LEU A 42 0.60 -16.04 7.25
CA LEU A 42 1.32 -17.32 7.18
C LEU A 42 2.29 -17.50 8.34
N ARG A 43 2.88 -16.42 8.87
CA ARG A 43 3.80 -16.47 10.01
C ARG A 43 3.09 -16.82 11.32
N ILE A 44 1.87 -16.29 11.51
CA ILE A 44 1.09 -16.43 12.76
C ILE A 44 0.05 -17.56 12.64
N ARG A 45 -0.07 -18.22 11.47
CA ARG A 45 -1.09 -19.25 11.17
C ARG A 45 -1.16 -20.39 12.19
N LYS A 46 -0.05 -20.69 12.87
CA LYS A 46 0.02 -21.75 13.88
C LYS A 46 -0.77 -21.42 15.15
N GLU A 47 -1.02 -20.13 15.41
CA GLU A 47 -1.72 -19.63 16.60
C GLU A 47 -3.19 -19.31 16.32
N THR A 48 -3.55 -19.00 15.07
CA THR A 48 -4.90 -18.55 14.70
C THR A 48 -5.83 -19.66 14.22
N GLY A 49 -5.34 -20.88 14.02
CA GLY A 49 -6.15 -22.02 13.55
C GLY A 49 -6.75 -21.83 12.14
N VAL A 50 -6.26 -20.84 11.38
CA VAL A 50 -6.78 -20.50 10.04
C VAL A 50 -6.54 -21.64 9.06
N ASN A 51 -7.56 -21.90 8.22
CA ASN A 51 -7.47 -22.88 7.14
C ASN A 51 -6.38 -22.45 6.13
N ALA A 52 -5.27 -23.19 6.12
CA ALA A 52 -4.12 -22.92 5.27
C ALA A 52 -4.47 -22.90 3.77
N VAL A 53 -5.49 -23.65 3.35
CA VAL A 53 -5.94 -23.70 1.96
C VAL A 53 -6.48 -22.35 1.52
N VAL A 54 -7.38 -21.76 2.30
CA VAL A 54 -7.99 -20.45 2.01
C VAL A 54 -6.92 -19.36 1.95
N LEU A 55 -5.93 -19.43 2.86
CA LEU A 55 -4.83 -18.48 2.89
C LEU A 55 -3.92 -18.59 1.65
N VAL A 56 -3.63 -19.82 1.21
CA VAL A 56 -2.86 -20.05 -0.03
C VAL A 56 -3.64 -19.51 -1.24
N PHE A 57 -4.95 -19.76 -1.33
CA PHE A 57 -5.77 -19.19 -2.40
C PHE A 57 -5.78 -17.66 -2.36
N ALA A 58 -5.91 -17.03 -1.20
CA ALA A 58 -5.87 -15.58 -1.08
C ALA A 58 -4.54 -15.00 -1.60
N ILE A 59 -3.41 -15.61 -1.21
CA ILE A 59 -2.07 -15.19 -1.68
C ILE A 59 -1.95 -15.39 -3.19
N LEU A 60 -2.39 -16.52 -3.71
CA LEU A 60 -2.35 -16.82 -5.14
C LEU A 60 -3.19 -15.81 -5.93
N THR A 61 -4.42 -15.57 -5.52
CA THR A 61 -5.31 -14.61 -6.19
C THR A 61 -4.71 -13.21 -6.19
N VAL A 62 -4.27 -12.70 -5.03
CA VAL A 62 -3.66 -11.36 -4.95
C VAL A 62 -2.39 -11.28 -5.78
N SER A 63 -1.55 -12.33 -5.78
CA SER A 63 -0.34 -12.35 -6.59
C SER A 63 -0.65 -12.34 -8.08
N ILE A 64 -1.62 -13.13 -8.54
CA ILE A 64 -2.06 -13.16 -9.93
C ILE A 64 -2.62 -11.79 -10.35
N THR A 65 -3.47 -11.19 -9.52
CA THR A 65 -4.04 -9.86 -9.81
C THR A 65 -2.95 -8.78 -9.83
N LEU A 66 -1.99 -8.82 -8.91
CA LEU A 66 -0.87 -7.88 -8.88
C LEU A 66 0.00 -8.00 -10.13
N VAL A 67 0.34 -9.22 -10.55
CA VAL A 67 1.10 -9.45 -11.78
C VAL A 67 0.30 -8.97 -13.00
N GLY A 68 -0.98 -9.33 -13.09
CA GLY A 68 -1.87 -8.87 -14.17
C GLY A 68 -1.99 -7.34 -14.23
N PHE A 69 -2.03 -6.67 -13.08
CA PHE A 69 -2.00 -5.22 -12.99
C PHE A 69 -0.70 -4.63 -13.57
N PHE A 70 0.47 -5.20 -13.25
CA PHE A 70 1.74 -4.73 -13.81
C PHE A 70 1.83 -4.94 -15.32
N VAL A 71 1.40 -6.12 -15.81
CA VAL A 71 1.38 -6.44 -17.25
C VAL A 71 0.44 -5.51 -18.02
N THR A 72 -0.74 -5.23 -17.49
CA THR A 72 -1.68 -4.31 -18.17
C THR A 72 -1.22 -2.86 -18.09
N THR A 73 -0.56 -2.47 -17.00
CA THR A 73 -0.08 -1.10 -16.78
C THR A 73 1.10 -0.74 -17.68
N ILE A 74 2.04 -1.66 -17.91
CA ILE A 74 3.22 -1.38 -18.75
C ILE A 74 2.83 -1.09 -20.21
N ASP A 75 1.83 -1.78 -20.74
CA ASP A 75 1.39 -1.65 -22.13
C ASP A 75 0.39 -0.52 -22.32
N SER A 76 -0.50 -0.27 -21.35
CA SER A 76 -1.62 0.65 -21.53
C SER A 76 -1.29 2.10 -21.21
N SER A 77 -0.50 2.37 -20.17
CA SER A 77 -0.27 3.74 -19.67
C SER A 77 0.97 3.80 -18.77
N PRO A 78 2.17 4.10 -19.31
CA PRO A 78 3.40 4.21 -18.52
C PRO A 78 3.35 5.32 -17.45
N SER A 79 2.46 6.30 -17.60
CA SER A 79 2.19 7.35 -16.61
C SER A 79 1.74 6.79 -15.25
N SER A 80 0.88 5.77 -15.24
CA SER A 80 0.37 5.13 -14.02
C SER A 80 1.48 4.38 -13.28
N LEU A 81 2.41 3.76 -14.01
CA LEU A 81 3.56 3.07 -13.43
C LEU A 81 4.53 4.05 -12.76
N ILE A 82 4.78 5.19 -13.40
CA ILE A 82 5.62 6.27 -12.87
C ILE A 82 4.96 6.89 -11.63
N ALA A 83 3.65 7.14 -11.66
CA ALA A 83 2.91 7.66 -10.51
C ALA A 83 2.99 6.71 -9.30
N PHE A 84 2.82 5.40 -9.55
CA PHE A 84 2.98 4.37 -8.52
C PHE A 84 4.40 4.37 -7.93
N ALA A 85 5.44 4.37 -8.76
CA ALA A 85 6.83 4.40 -8.32
C ALA A 85 7.16 5.69 -7.54
N ALA A 86 6.71 6.84 -8.03
CA ALA A 86 6.90 8.14 -7.38
C ALA A 86 6.26 8.17 -5.99
N LEU A 87 5.08 7.57 -5.83
CA LEU A 87 4.42 7.49 -4.53
C LEU A 87 5.09 6.54 -3.56
N LEU A 88 5.60 5.39 -4.03
CA LEU A 88 6.41 4.51 -3.18
C LEU A 88 7.67 5.24 -2.68
N VAL A 89 8.35 5.96 -3.57
CA VAL A 89 9.50 6.79 -3.20
C VAL A 89 9.09 7.86 -2.18
N LEU A 90 8.00 8.58 -2.41
CA LEU A 90 7.49 9.59 -1.49
C LEU A 90 7.13 8.98 -0.12
N ALA A 91 6.47 7.83 -0.10
CA ALA A 91 6.13 7.12 1.13
C ALA A 91 7.37 6.72 1.92
N ILE A 92 8.41 6.21 1.25
CA ILE A 92 9.70 5.87 1.87
C ILE A 92 10.39 7.12 2.42
N ILE A 93 10.40 8.22 1.67
CA ILE A 93 10.98 9.49 2.11
C ILE A 93 10.23 9.99 3.36
N VAL A 94 8.91 10.01 3.33
CA VAL A 94 8.08 10.45 4.47
C VAL A 94 8.32 9.54 5.67
N ASP A 95 8.31 8.22 5.52
CA ASP A 95 8.58 7.28 6.62
C ASP A 95 9.99 7.49 7.20
N THR A 96 11.00 7.66 6.34
CA THR A 96 12.39 7.88 6.75
C THR A 96 12.57 9.21 7.47
N VAL A 97 12.01 10.30 6.93
CA VAL A 97 12.04 11.62 7.56
C VAL A 97 11.30 11.60 8.90
N TRP A 98 10.15 10.93 8.96
CA TRP A 98 9.38 10.81 10.19
C TRP A 98 10.14 10.04 11.28
N ARG A 99 10.85 8.97 10.91
CA ARG A 99 11.76 8.23 11.79
C ARG A 99 12.95 9.08 12.23
N ALA A 100 13.54 9.86 11.33
CA ALA A 100 14.67 10.74 11.65
C ALA A 100 14.28 11.88 12.61
N VAL A 101 13.05 12.40 12.49
CA VAL A 101 12.54 13.49 13.35
C VAL A 101 11.98 12.97 14.68
N ARG A 102 11.61 11.69 14.77
CA ARG A 102 11.24 11.04 16.04
C ARG A 102 12.45 10.26 16.59
N PRO A 103 13.33 10.88 17.41
CA PRO A 103 14.37 10.12 18.08
C PRO A 103 13.72 9.01 18.89
N GLU A 104 14.11 7.80 18.54
CA GLU A 104 13.69 6.53 19.12
C GLU A 104 13.81 6.60 20.65
N ARG A 105 12.69 6.87 21.33
CA ARG A 105 12.59 6.76 22.79
C ARG A 105 12.52 5.28 23.24
N GLU A 106 12.88 4.34 22.37
CA GLU A 106 12.63 2.91 22.58
C GLU A 106 13.80 2.20 23.29
N HIS A 107 15.02 2.76 23.26
CA HIS A 107 16.18 2.13 23.93
C HIS A 107 16.40 2.54 25.40
N LYS A 108 15.79 3.63 25.89
CA LYS A 108 16.07 4.14 27.25
C LYS A 108 15.21 3.51 28.37
N ASN A 109 14.13 2.78 28.03
CA ASN A 109 13.22 2.21 29.04
C ASN A 109 13.58 0.77 29.46
N ARG A 110 14.49 0.10 28.74
CA ARG A 110 14.95 -1.26 29.11
C ARG A 110 16.07 -1.27 30.15
N GLU A 111 16.81 -0.17 30.30
CA GLU A 111 17.87 -0.04 31.32
C GLU A 111 17.35 0.46 32.68
N LEU A 112 16.12 0.99 32.74
CA LEU A 112 15.51 1.48 33.99
C LEU A 112 14.67 0.42 34.71
N VAL A 113 14.54 -0.78 34.14
CA VAL A 113 13.71 -1.89 34.66
C VAL A 113 14.55 -3.16 34.90
N SER A 114 15.87 -3.11 34.69
CA SER A 114 16.85 -4.13 35.09
C SER A 114 17.57 -3.72 36.37
#